data_AF-A0A2V3I9A5-F1
#
_entry.id   AF-A0A2V3I9A5-F1
#
_cell.length_a   1.000
_cell.length_b   1.000
_cell.length_c   1.000
_cell.angle_alpha   90.00
_cell.angle_beta   90.00
_cell.angle_gamma   90.00
#
_symmetry.space_group_name_H-M   'P 1'
#
loop_
_entity.id
_entity.type
_entity.pdbx_description
1 polymer ?
#
loop_
_entity_poly.entity_id
_entity_poly.type
_entity_poly.pdbx_seq_one_letter_code
_entity_poly.pdbx_strand_id
1 'polypeptide(L)'
;MTLGFVIGESKPTIVTAQTSRSLPIGEYVIINSKEGKIVGLVEKSVVSSAALGDVSNYDEALESIEVAALNKRDKSHTAMIRILGFLESLQNGKAILPAVPPTPGTEIVKATKDDLGQIFGPENSEWIKIGGLLRNPEIDSQINLNKIVSRHLGILAMTGMGKSNLVTLLAKQIAELDGTVIIFDYHNDYSGLDFPKMNVIDAKINPRLLEADTLSDVLEIREGADIQQRVLRLAFTPEVKESANFWEALDSQVQYIGANPDRKEDRHSADRVQDKI
;
A
#
# COMPACT_ATOMS: atom_id res chain seq x y z
N MET A 1 -7.64 33.00 0.74
CA MET A 1 -7.20 33.66 -0.51
C MET A 1 -7.81 32.91 -1.68
N THR A 2 -8.51 33.62 -2.57
CA THR A 2 -9.13 33.07 -3.77
C THR A 2 -8.08 32.64 -4.78
N LEU A 3 -8.18 31.40 -5.24
CA LEU A 3 -7.29 30.82 -6.26
C LEU A 3 -7.94 30.82 -7.65
N GLY A 4 -9.28 30.87 -7.74
CA GLY A 4 -9.97 30.82 -9.01
C GLY A 4 -11.48 30.64 -8.87
N PHE A 5 -12.11 30.35 -10.00
CA PHE A 5 -13.54 30.09 -10.11
C PHE A 5 -13.81 28.88 -10.98
N VAL A 6 -14.85 28.13 -10.66
CA VAL A 6 -15.37 27.05 -11.51
C VAL A 6 -15.84 27.64 -12.84
N ILE A 7 -15.50 27.03 -13.96
CA ILE A 7 -15.90 27.46 -15.31
C ILE A 7 -16.35 26.27 -16.15
N GLY A 8 -17.09 26.55 -17.22
CA GLY A 8 -17.50 25.54 -18.20
C GLY A 8 -18.45 24.49 -17.62
N GLU A 9 -18.44 23.31 -18.23
CA GLU A 9 -19.21 22.17 -17.74
C GLU A 9 -18.59 21.60 -16.45
N SER A 10 -19.44 21.39 -15.44
CA SER A 10 -19.05 20.83 -14.15
C SER A 10 -19.80 19.53 -13.89
N LYS A 11 -19.12 18.57 -13.26
CA LYS A 11 -19.69 17.29 -12.84
C LYS A 11 -19.55 17.14 -11.32
N PRO A 12 -20.31 16.23 -10.69
CA PRO A 12 -20.20 16.03 -9.24
C PRO A 12 -18.84 15.45 -8.80
N THR A 13 -18.08 14.92 -9.75
CA THR A 13 -16.77 14.27 -9.51
C THR A 13 -15.59 15.12 -9.99
N ILE A 14 -15.81 16.08 -10.89
CA ILE A 14 -14.73 16.84 -11.51
C ILE A 14 -15.22 18.21 -12.00
N VAL A 15 -14.39 19.23 -11.83
CA VAL A 15 -14.67 20.59 -12.31
C VAL A 15 -13.48 21.14 -13.08
N THR A 16 -13.76 22.06 -13.99
CA THR A 16 -12.74 22.90 -14.63
C THR A 16 -12.74 24.26 -13.94
N ALA A 17 -11.55 24.81 -13.70
CA ALA A 17 -11.37 26.07 -13.00
C ALA A 17 -10.53 27.04 -13.81
N GLN A 18 -10.94 28.30 -13.86
CA GLN A 18 -10.08 29.42 -14.23
C GLN A 18 -9.37 29.90 -12.97
N THR A 19 -8.05 29.95 -13.00
CA THR A 19 -7.22 30.18 -11.82
C THR A 19 -6.38 31.45 -11.98
N SER A 20 -6.02 32.08 -10.85
CA SER A 20 -5.20 33.30 -10.82
C SER A 20 -3.71 33.02 -11.05
N ARG A 21 -3.31 31.75 -10.92
CA ARG A 21 -1.96 31.23 -11.17
C ARG A 21 -2.05 29.77 -11.57
N SER A 22 -0.98 29.22 -12.12
CA SER A 22 -0.85 27.77 -12.27
C SER A 22 -0.93 27.07 -10.91
N LEU A 23 -1.82 26.07 -10.80
CA LEU A 23 -1.95 25.23 -9.62
C LEU A 23 -1.15 23.94 -9.83
N PRO A 24 -0.11 23.63 -9.05
CA PRO A 24 0.60 22.36 -9.16
C PRO A 24 -0.32 21.15 -8.98
N ILE A 25 -0.04 20.09 -9.76
CA ILE A 25 -0.68 18.79 -9.58
C ILE A 25 -0.45 18.30 -8.14
N GLY A 26 -1.51 17.80 -7.52
CA GLY A 26 -1.54 17.36 -6.13
C GLY A 26 -1.83 18.48 -5.12
N GLU A 27 -2.07 19.72 -5.56
CA GLU A 27 -2.56 20.78 -4.66
C GLU A 27 -4.02 20.54 -4.27
N TYR A 28 -4.30 20.63 -2.97
CA TYR A 28 -5.66 20.56 -2.45
C TYR A 28 -6.30 21.95 -2.42
N VAL A 29 -7.56 22.02 -2.79
CA VAL A 29 -8.35 23.26 -2.82
C VAL A 29 -9.71 23.05 -2.17
N ILE A 30 -10.36 24.14 -1.80
CA ILE A 30 -11.74 24.15 -1.30
C ILE A 30 -12.63 24.88 -2.30
N ILE A 31 -13.74 24.26 -2.67
CA ILE A 31 -14.79 24.83 -3.52
C ILE A 31 -15.94 25.25 -2.60
N ASN A 32 -16.26 26.54 -2.56
CA ASN A 32 -17.28 27.11 -1.68
C ASN A 32 -18.68 26.97 -2.28
N SER A 33 -19.21 25.74 -2.33
CA SER A 33 -20.59 25.50 -2.80
C SER A 33 -21.62 26.00 -1.79
N LYS A 34 -22.84 26.27 -2.26
CA LYS A 34 -23.99 26.64 -1.42
C LYS A 34 -24.37 25.55 -0.41
N GLU A 35 -24.12 24.29 -0.75
CA GLU A 35 -24.43 23.13 0.09
C GLU A 35 -23.34 22.86 1.15
N GLY A 36 -22.18 23.49 1.03
CA GLY A 36 -21.04 23.29 1.93
C GLY A 36 -19.70 23.35 1.22
N LYS A 37 -18.63 23.32 2.01
CA LYS A 37 -17.25 23.29 1.50
C LYS A 37 -16.94 21.91 0.91
N ILE A 38 -16.44 21.89 -0.33
CA ILE A 38 -16.05 20.67 -1.03
C ILE A 38 -14.54 20.64 -1.17
N VAL A 39 -13.91 19.51 -0.84
CA VAL A 39 -12.47 19.30 -1.03
C VAL A 39 -12.22 18.82 -2.45
N GLY A 40 -11.30 19.51 -3.13
CA GLY A 40 -10.84 19.17 -4.47
C GLY A 40 -9.33 18.89 -4.51
N LEU A 41 -8.92 18.05 -5.46
CA LEU A 41 -7.51 17.76 -5.76
C LEU A 41 -7.21 18.16 -7.22
N VAL A 42 -6.18 18.98 -7.42
CA VAL A 42 -5.74 19.37 -8.76
C VAL A 42 -5.06 18.19 -9.45
N GLU A 43 -5.64 17.72 -10.56
CA GLU A 43 -5.12 16.60 -11.35
C GLU A 43 -4.37 17.05 -12.61
N LYS A 44 -4.79 18.19 -13.18
CA LYS A 44 -4.17 18.76 -14.37
C LYS A 44 -4.11 20.28 -14.23
N SER A 45 -3.01 20.87 -14.69
CA SER A 45 -2.86 22.32 -14.84
C SER A 45 -2.38 22.63 -16.24
N VAL A 46 -3.02 23.61 -16.88
CA VAL A 46 -2.74 24.03 -18.25
C VAL A 46 -2.56 25.54 -18.25
N VAL A 47 -1.52 26.00 -18.96
CA VAL A 47 -1.30 27.42 -19.26
C VAL A 47 -1.41 27.59 -20.76
N SER A 48 -2.21 28.56 -21.19
CA SER A 48 -2.28 28.97 -22.59
C SER A 48 -2.00 30.46 -22.71
N SER A 49 -1.57 30.87 -23.91
CA SER A 49 -1.35 32.26 -24.29
C SER A 49 -2.17 32.52 -25.55
N ALA A 50 -2.90 33.63 -25.58
CA ALA A 50 -3.68 34.01 -26.74
C ALA A 50 -2.79 34.47 -27.90
N ALA A 51 -1.70 35.19 -27.60
CA ALA A 51 -0.73 35.67 -28.58
C ALA A 51 0.15 34.55 -29.14
N LEU A 52 0.45 33.52 -28.35
CA LEU A 52 1.32 32.39 -28.75
C LEU A 52 0.54 31.15 -29.21
N GLY A 53 -0.78 31.24 -29.36
CA GLY A 53 -1.63 30.08 -29.68
C GLY A 53 -1.38 29.49 -31.07
N ASP A 54 -1.15 30.35 -32.07
CA ASP A 54 -1.12 29.99 -33.49
C ASP A 54 0.22 30.32 -34.19
N VAL A 55 1.31 30.42 -33.43
CA VAL A 55 2.62 30.81 -33.96
C VAL A 55 3.29 29.69 -34.76
N SER A 56 3.81 30.03 -35.94
CA SER A 56 4.32 29.07 -36.92
C SER A 56 5.84 29.11 -37.15
N ASN A 57 6.51 30.22 -36.79
CA ASN A 57 7.95 30.40 -37.01
C ASN A 57 8.63 31.18 -35.86
N TYR A 58 9.97 31.25 -35.89
CA TYR A 58 10.79 31.79 -34.80
C TYR A 58 10.61 33.30 -34.59
N ASP A 59 10.61 34.09 -35.68
CA ASP A 59 10.51 35.55 -35.58
C ASP A 59 9.11 35.96 -35.08
N GLU A 60 8.07 35.30 -35.58
CA GLU A 60 6.69 35.45 -35.11
C GLU A 60 6.55 35.11 -33.61
N ALA A 61 7.29 34.10 -33.12
CA ALA A 61 7.32 33.77 -31.70
C ALA A 61 7.96 34.86 -30.85
N LEU A 62 9.08 35.43 -31.31
CA LEU A 62 9.76 36.51 -30.59
C LEU A 62 8.86 37.74 -30.44
N GLU A 63 8.22 38.17 -31.53
CA GLU A 63 7.29 39.30 -31.51
C GLU A 63 6.08 39.02 -30.60
N SER A 64 5.51 37.82 -30.70
CA SER A 64 4.36 37.40 -29.88
C SER A 64 4.69 37.29 -28.39
N ILE A 65 5.94 36.93 -28.03
CA ILE A 65 6.41 36.94 -26.62
C ILE A 65 6.40 38.36 -26.05
N GLU A 66 6.86 39.35 -26.82
CA GLU A 66 6.86 40.75 -26.38
C GLU A 66 5.43 41.28 -26.19
N VAL A 67 4.53 40.97 -27.12
CA VAL A 67 3.10 41.32 -27.03
C VAL A 67 2.44 40.66 -25.82
N ALA A 68 2.71 39.37 -25.61
CA ALA A 68 2.20 38.61 -24.46
C ALA A 68 2.67 39.20 -23.12
N ALA A 69 3.91 39.70 -23.04
CA ALA A 69 4.45 40.30 -21.83
C ALA A 69 3.76 41.62 -21.46
N LEU A 70 3.35 42.40 -22.45
CA LEU A 70 2.64 43.68 -22.25
C LEU A 70 1.16 43.47 -21.88
N ASN A 71 0.54 42.39 -22.36
CA ASN A 71 -0.87 42.12 -22.13
C ASN A 71 -1.13 41.18 -20.94
N LYS A 72 -1.57 41.73 -19.81
CA LYS A 72 -1.91 40.95 -18.61
C LYS A 72 -3.03 39.92 -18.82
N ARG A 73 -3.82 40.03 -19.91
CA ARG A 73 -4.90 39.10 -20.25
C ARG A 73 -4.46 37.97 -21.19
N ASP A 74 -3.21 37.99 -21.63
CA ASP A 74 -2.71 37.01 -22.59
C ASP A 74 -2.68 35.59 -21.99
N LYS A 75 -2.10 35.46 -20.80
CA LYS A 75 -1.93 34.17 -20.14
C LYS A 75 -3.23 33.76 -19.44
N SER A 76 -3.70 32.56 -19.78
CA SER A 76 -4.81 31.90 -19.10
C SER A 76 -4.30 30.68 -18.34
N HIS A 77 -4.73 30.54 -17.09
CA HIS A 77 -4.41 29.40 -16.24
C HIS A 77 -5.70 28.61 -15.96
N THR A 78 -5.73 27.37 -16.45
CA THR A 78 -6.85 26.46 -16.21
C THR A 78 -6.40 25.23 -15.45
N ALA A 79 -7.27 24.73 -14.57
CA ALA A 79 -7.01 23.52 -13.79
C ALA A 79 -8.21 22.57 -13.87
N MET A 80 -7.92 21.27 -13.92
CA MET A 80 -8.90 20.22 -13.75
C MET A 80 -8.80 19.69 -12.33
N ILE A 81 -9.91 19.73 -11.60
CA ILE A 81 -9.95 19.48 -10.17
C ILE A 81 -10.92 18.35 -9.89
N ARG A 82 -10.42 17.22 -9.38
CA ARG A 82 -11.25 16.10 -8.94
C ARG A 82 -11.85 16.40 -7.58
N ILE A 83 -13.15 16.20 -7.45
CA ILE A 83 -13.89 16.34 -6.20
C ILE A 83 -13.67 15.08 -5.36
N LEU A 84 -13.24 15.27 -4.12
CA LEU A 84 -13.06 14.19 -3.14
C LEU A 84 -14.30 14.00 -2.25
N GLY A 85 -15.04 15.08 -2.01
CA GLY A 85 -16.28 15.07 -1.24
C GLY A 85 -16.45 16.32 -0.38
N PHE A 86 -17.53 16.36 0.40
CA PHE A 86 -17.76 17.42 1.37
C PHE A 86 -16.73 17.37 2.50
N LEU A 87 -16.19 18.54 2.86
CA LEU A 87 -15.17 18.69 3.89
C LEU A 87 -15.59 18.05 5.22
N GLU A 88 -16.78 18.40 5.71
CA GLU A 88 -17.32 17.89 6.97
C GLU A 88 -17.49 16.36 6.95
N SER A 89 -17.90 15.80 5.80
CA SER A 89 -18.05 14.35 5.66
C SER A 89 -16.68 13.65 5.67
N LEU A 90 -15.70 14.21 4.98
CA LEU A 90 -14.34 13.67 4.90
C LEU A 90 -13.64 13.73 6.27
N GLN A 91 -13.83 14.80 7.03
CA GLN A 91 -13.34 14.94 8.41
C GLN A 91 -13.93 13.86 9.35
N ASN A 92 -15.12 13.35 9.02
CA ASN A 92 -15.77 12.22 9.70
C ASN A 92 -15.46 10.85 9.06
N GLY A 93 -14.48 10.78 8.15
CA GLY A 93 -14.06 9.55 7.48
C GLY A 93 -15.02 9.02 6.43
N LYS A 94 -15.94 9.85 5.92
CA LYS A 94 -16.92 9.50 4.88
C LYS A 94 -16.69 10.31 3.61
N ALA A 95 -16.41 9.63 2.51
CA ALA A 95 -16.31 10.27 1.19
C ALA A 95 -17.71 10.40 0.58
N ILE A 96 -18.37 11.53 0.84
CA ILE A 96 -19.67 11.87 0.27
C ILE A 96 -19.45 12.91 -0.83
N LEU A 97 -19.71 12.51 -2.07
CA LEU A 97 -19.68 13.40 -3.22
C LEU A 97 -20.95 14.28 -3.24
N PRO A 98 -20.87 15.51 -3.75
CA PRO A 98 -22.06 16.31 -3.98
C PRO A 98 -23.00 15.58 -4.95
N ALA A 99 -24.31 15.65 -4.75
CA ALA A 99 -25.27 15.05 -5.68
C ALA A 99 -25.42 15.91 -6.95
N VAL A 100 -25.21 17.22 -6.81
CA VAL A 100 -25.30 18.21 -7.87
C VAL A 100 -23.92 18.82 -8.12
N PRO A 101 -23.51 19.06 -9.38
CA PRO A 101 -22.22 19.69 -9.65
C PRO A 101 -22.11 21.09 -9.04
N PRO A 102 -20.90 21.51 -8.61
CA PRO A 102 -20.66 22.91 -8.29
C PRO A 102 -21.01 23.81 -9.48
N THR A 103 -21.68 24.93 -9.22
CA THR A 103 -22.10 25.85 -10.27
C THR A 103 -20.91 26.60 -10.87
N PRO A 104 -20.88 26.88 -12.18
CA PRO A 104 -19.91 27.82 -12.74
C PRO A 104 -19.98 29.18 -12.04
N GLY A 105 -18.82 29.80 -11.82
CA GLY A 105 -18.64 30.99 -11.01
C GLY A 105 -18.42 30.72 -9.52
N THR A 106 -18.53 29.47 -9.05
CA THR A 106 -18.25 29.13 -7.64
C THR A 106 -16.78 29.38 -7.32
N GLU A 107 -16.53 30.02 -6.18
CA GLU A 107 -15.20 30.36 -5.72
C GLU A 107 -14.39 29.12 -5.31
N ILE A 108 -13.11 29.12 -5.68
CA ILE A 108 -12.11 28.14 -5.29
C ILE A 108 -11.03 28.84 -4.47
N VAL A 109 -10.76 28.33 -3.28
CA VAL A 109 -9.78 28.89 -2.34
C VAL A 109 -8.72 27.84 -1.96
N LYS A 110 -7.57 28.30 -1.47
CA LYS A 110 -6.51 27.41 -0.98
C LYS A 110 -7.01 26.64 0.27
N ALA A 111 -6.81 25.33 0.29
CA ALA A 111 -7.09 24.53 1.49
C ALA A 111 -6.07 24.84 2.59
N THR A 112 -6.58 25.01 3.82
CA THR A 112 -5.79 25.36 5.00
C THR A 112 -5.39 24.11 5.79
N LYS A 113 -4.52 24.29 6.79
CA LYS A 113 -4.19 23.24 7.76
C LYS A 113 -5.43 22.79 8.54
N ASP A 114 -6.33 23.72 8.88
CA ASP A 114 -7.54 23.40 9.61
C ASP A 114 -8.52 22.57 8.76
N ASP A 115 -8.58 22.83 7.44
CA ASP A 115 -9.44 22.03 6.54
C ASP A 115 -8.90 20.59 6.40
N LEU A 116 -7.59 20.42 6.18
CA LEU A 116 -7.00 19.13 5.80
C LEU A 116 -6.44 18.33 6.99
N GLY A 117 -6.12 18.99 8.10
CA GLY A 117 -5.43 18.40 9.24
C GLY A 117 -6.24 17.25 9.84
N GLN A 118 -7.53 17.42 10.07
CA GLN A 118 -8.38 16.35 10.58
C GLN A 118 -8.56 15.19 9.58
N ILE A 119 -8.44 15.43 8.28
CA ILE A 119 -8.57 14.40 7.24
C ILE A 119 -7.31 13.52 7.17
N PHE A 120 -6.13 14.15 7.18
CA PHE A 120 -4.85 13.46 6.93
C PHE A 120 -4.00 13.22 8.18
N GLY A 121 -4.21 13.98 9.25
CA GLY A 121 -3.47 13.87 10.51
C GLY A 121 -4.36 14.06 11.73
N PRO A 122 -5.38 13.20 11.93
CA PRO A 122 -6.24 13.28 13.11
C PRO A 122 -5.42 13.05 14.39
N GLU A 123 -5.67 13.85 15.42
CA GLU A 123 -4.96 13.78 16.71
C GLU A 123 -5.42 12.57 17.54
N ASN A 124 -4.88 11.39 17.23
CA ASN A 124 -5.15 10.15 17.96
C ASN A 124 -3.92 9.23 17.92
N SER A 125 -3.61 8.55 19.04
CA SER A 125 -2.51 7.60 19.17
C SER A 125 -2.56 6.40 18.21
N GLU A 126 -3.73 6.09 17.65
CA GLU A 126 -3.87 5.05 16.62
C GLU A 126 -3.29 5.43 15.25
N TRP A 127 -2.98 6.72 15.05
CA TRP A 127 -2.53 7.26 13.78
C TRP A 127 -1.04 7.55 13.82
N ILE A 128 -0.32 6.95 12.87
CA ILE A 128 1.13 7.06 12.76
C ILE A 128 1.49 7.93 11.57
N LYS A 129 2.47 8.82 11.74
CA LYS A 129 2.95 9.69 10.66
C LYS A 129 3.81 8.90 9.69
N ILE A 130 3.47 8.98 8.41
CA ILE A 130 4.29 8.39 7.33
C ILE A 130 4.97 9.44 6.44
N GLY A 131 4.61 10.71 6.57
CA GLY A 131 5.19 11.78 5.80
C GLY A 131 4.39 13.07 5.93
N GLY A 132 4.54 13.96 4.95
CA GLY A 132 3.71 15.16 4.80
C GLY A 132 3.06 15.19 3.42
N LEU A 133 2.02 16.01 3.25
CA LEU A 133 1.39 16.18 1.94
C LEU A 133 2.37 16.80 0.94
N LEU A 134 2.37 16.29 -0.30
CA LEU A 134 3.33 16.68 -1.36
C LEU A 134 3.45 18.19 -1.58
N ARG A 135 2.33 18.92 -1.53
CA ARG A 135 2.29 20.38 -1.78
C ARG A 135 2.13 21.22 -0.51
N ASN A 136 1.85 20.59 0.63
CA ASN A 136 1.73 21.23 1.93
C ASN A 136 2.44 20.38 3.00
N PRO A 137 3.78 20.39 3.06
CA PRO A 137 4.54 19.50 3.95
C PRO A 137 4.30 19.74 5.46
N GLU A 138 3.76 20.90 5.84
CA GLU A 138 3.35 21.21 7.22
C GLU A 138 2.12 20.44 7.69
N ILE A 139 1.39 19.81 6.76
CA ILE A 139 0.28 18.92 7.08
C ILE A 139 0.80 17.49 7.06
N ASP A 140 0.78 16.87 8.23
CA ASP A 140 1.17 15.49 8.40
C ASP A 140 0.22 14.56 7.63
N SER A 141 0.81 13.56 6.98
CA SER A 141 0.11 12.44 6.40
C SER A 141 0.26 11.26 7.35
N GLN A 142 -0.85 10.85 7.94
CA GLN A 142 -0.92 9.78 8.92
C GLN A 142 -1.81 8.65 8.43
N ILE A 143 -1.57 7.46 8.97
CA ILE A 143 -2.36 6.25 8.69
C ILE A 143 -2.74 5.57 9.98
N ASN A 144 -3.95 5.00 10.02
CA ASN A 144 -4.43 4.29 11.19
C ASN A 144 -3.81 2.88 11.24
N LEU A 145 -3.00 2.62 12.25
CA LEU A 145 -2.25 1.37 12.38
C LEU A 145 -3.17 0.17 12.66
N ASN A 146 -4.22 0.36 13.47
CA ASN A 146 -5.22 -0.67 13.73
C ASN A 146 -5.89 -1.17 12.45
N LYS A 147 -6.19 -0.25 11.51
CA LYS A 147 -6.76 -0.62 10.20
C LYS A 147 -5.77 -1.38 9.33
N ILE A 148 -4.48 -1.03 9.37
CA ILE A 148 -3.43 -1.73 8.60
C ILE A 148 -3.33 -3.19 9.05
N VAL A 149 -3.29 -3.42 10.36
CA VAL A 149 -3.15 -4.77 10.92
C VAL A 149 -4.44 -5.58 10.75
N SER A 150 -5.62 -4.96 10.84
CA SER A 150 -6.92 -5.67 10.78
C SER A 150 -7.48 -5.95 9.38
N ARG A 151 -7.06 -5.23 8.33
CA ARG A 151 -7.69 -5.32 6.99
C ARG A 151 -6.77 -5.81 5.87
N HIS A 152 -5.58 -6.30 6.21
CA HIS A 152 -4.47 -6.57 5.29
C HIS A 152 -4.01 -5.30 4.53
N LEU A 153 -2.73 -5.24 4.17
CA LEU A 153 -2.13 -4.11 3.47
C LEU A 153 -1.34 -4.59 2.25
N GLY A 154 -1.63 -3.99 1.09
CA GLY A 154 -0.80 -4.15 -0.12
C GLY A 154 0.06 -2.92 -0.36
N ILE A 155 1.39 -3.08 -0.36
CA ILE A 155 2.34 -2.02 -0.72
C ILE A 155 2.90 -2.32 -2.12
N LEU A 156 2.47 -1.53 -3.11
CA LEU A 156 2.84 -1.70 -4.52
C LEU A 156 3.71 -0.52 -4.97
N ALA A 157 4.90 -0.80 -5.46
CA ALA A 157 5.80 0.20 -6.00
C ALA A 157 6.79 -0.43 -6.99
N MET A 158 7.30 0.36 -7.94
CA MET A 158 8.43 -0.05 -8.78
C MET A 158 9.74 -0.09 -7.97
N THR A 159 10.74 -0.83 -8.45
CA THR A 159 12.07 -0.86 -7.84
C THR A 159 12.64 0.54 -7.68
N GLY A 160 13.20 0.85 -6.51
CA GLY A 160 13.75 2.16 -6.19
C GLY A 160 12.73 3.22 -5.73
N MET A 161 11.42 2.93 -5.74
CA MET A 161 10.38 3.89 -5.34
C MET A 161 10.07 3.90 -3.82
N GLY A 162 10.91 3.25 -3.00
CA GLY A 162 10.81 3.32 -1.54
C GLY A 162 9.90 2.28 -0.87
N LYS A 163 9.61 1.14 -1.52
CA LYS A 163 8.85 0.03 -0.91
C LYS A 163 9.44 -0.42 0.43
N SER A 164 10.72 -0.83 0.43
CA SER A 164 11.40 -1.31 1.64
C SER A 164 11.50 -0.20 2.70
N ASN A 165 11.69 1.06 2.29
CA ASN A 165 11.69 2.21 3.21
C ASN A 165 10.34 2.38 3.94
N LEU A 166 9.21 2.28 3.22
CA LEU A 166 7.89 2.36 3.84
C LEU A 166 7.64 1.18 4.78
N VAL A 167 8.05 -0.04 4.40
CA VAL A 167 7.95 -1.23 5.26
C VAL A 167 8.74 -1.03 6.55
N THR A 168 9.99 -0.56 6.47
CA THR A 168 10.83 -0.28 7.64
C THR A 168 10.19 0.78 8.54
N LEU A 169 9.64 1.85 7.97
CA LEU A 169 8.94 2.89 8.72
C LEU A 169 7.72 2.33 9.47
N LEU A 170 6.89 1.53 8.80
CA LEU A 170 5.74 0.87 9.40
C LEU A 170 6.14 -0.08 10.51
N ALA A 171 7.15 -0.93 10.27
CA ALA A 171 7.66 -1.85 11.27
C ALA A 171 8.13 -1.10 12.52
N LYS A 172 8.70 0.11 12.35
CA LYS A 172 9.27 0.88 13.45
C LYS A 172 8.16 1.42 14.34
N GLN A 173 7.16 2.00 13.69
CA GLN A 173 5.97 2.52 14.38
C GLN A 173 5.19 1.41 15.09
N ILE A 174 5.10 0.22 14.49
CA ILE A 174 4.47 -0.94 15.14
C ILE A 174 5.27 -1.38 16.38
N ALA A 175 6.60 -1.48 16.26
CA ALA A 175 7.48 -1.90 17.35
C ALA A 175 7.51 -0.89 18.53
N GLU A 176 7.37 0.41 18.25
CA GLU A 176 7.24 1.48 19.25
C GLU A 176 5.96 1.34 20.09
N LEU A 177 4.93 0.70 19.55
CA LEU A 177 3.66 0.41 20.22
C LEU A 177 3.59 -1.03 20.78
N ASP A 178 4.75 -1.67 20.99
CA ASP A 178 4.89 -3.07 21.42
C ASP A 178 4.16 -4.09 20.51
N GLY A 179 3.91 -3.71 19.26
CA GLY A 179 3.44 -4.63 18.23
C GLY A 179 4.57 -5.49 17.66
N THR A 180 4.21 -6.66 17.14
CA THR A 180 5.15 -7.61 16.54
C THR A 180 5.00 -7.63 15.02
N VAL A 181 6.11 -7.50 14.30
CA VAL A 181 6.16 -7.64 12.83
C VAL A 181 7.11 -8.76 12.48
N ILE A 182 6.64 -9.71 11.68
CA ILE A 182 7.47 -10.76 11.09
C ILE A 182 7.72 -10.39 9.63
N ILE A 183 8.97 -10.18 9.27
CA ILE A 183 9.38 -9.85 7.90
C ILE A 183 10.09 -11.06 7.30
N PHE A 184 9.55 -11.58 6.20
CA PHE A 184 10.24 -12.55 5.36
C PHE A 184 11.14 -11.80 4.38
N ASP A 185 12.42 -11.69 4.71
CA ASP A 185 13.39 -10.86 3.99
C ASP A 185 14.01 -11.60 2.80
N TYR A 186 13.38 -11.49 1.63
CA TYR A 186 13.82 -12.19 0.42
C TYR A 186 15.13 -11.64 -0.19
N HIS A 187 15.38 -10.32 -0.06
CA HIS A 187 16.53 -9.64 -0.66
C HIS A 187 17.63 -9.26 0.33
N ASN A 188 17.45 -9.60 1.60
CA ASN A 188 18.33 -9.18 2.69
C ASN A 188 18.39 -7.65 2.86
N ASP A 189 17.26 -6.98 2.60
CA ASP A 189 17.12 -5.52 2.66
C ASP A 189 17.05 -5.00 4.11
N TYR A 190 16.67 -5.85 5.07
CA TYR A 190 16.33 -5.44 6.44
C TYR A 190 17.31 -5.94 7.50
N SER A 191 17.93 -7.11 7.31
CA SER A 191 18.80 -7.74 8.33
C SER A 191 20.01 -6.90 8.76
N GLY A 192 20.48 -6.00 7.88
CA GLY A 192 21.59 -5.08 8.16
C GLY A 192 21.17 -3.73 8.75
N LEU A 193 19.88 -3.49 8.97
CA LEU A 193 19.38 -2.24 9.54
C LEU A 193 19.52 -2.25 11.06
N ASP A 194 19.96 -1.14 11.63
CA ASP A 194 19.96 -0.95 13.08
C ASP A 194 18.55 -0.56 13.54
N PHE A 195 17.88 -1.51 14.20
CA PHE A 195 16.47 -1.38 14.56
C PHE A 195 16.24 -1.75 16.03
N PRO A 196 15.48 -0.95 16.79
CA PRO A 196 15.17 -1.28 18.18
C PRO A 196 14.41 -2.61 18.26
N LYS A 197 14.86 -3.53 19.13
CA LYS A 197 14.24 -4.85 19.34
C LYS A 197 14.25 -5.76 18.10
N MET A 198 15.18 -5.58 17.15
CA MET A 198 15.33 -6.51 16.02
C MET A 198 15.74 -7.90 16.50
N ASN A 199 15.05 -8.93 15.99
CA ASN A 199 15.43 -10.32 16.18
C ASN A 199 15.59 -10.98 14.81
N VAL A 200 16.84 -11.25 14.41
CA VAL A 200 17.14 -11.94 13.16
C VAL A 200 17.03 -13.44 13.39
N ILE A 201 16.15 -14.09 12.63
CA ILE A 201 15.87 -15.53 12.74
C ILE A 201 16.34 -16.22 11.47
N ASP A 202 17.18 -17.24 11.63
CA ASP A 202 17.54 -18.12 10.51
C ASP A 202 16.30 -18.87 10.00
N ALA A 203 16.09 -18.88 8.69
CA ALA A 203 15.05 -19.67 8.06
C ALA A 203 15.42 -21.17 8.11
N LYS A 204 15.05 -21.83 9.21
CA LYS A 204 15.28 -23.27 9.45
C LYS A 204 13.94 -23.97 9.68
N ILE A 205 13.77 -25.12 9.04
CA ILE A 205 12.63 -26.02 9.30
C ILE A 205 13.10 -27.05 10.32
N ASN A 206 12.46 -27.09 11.48
CA ASN A 206 12.67 -28.17 12.44
C ASN A 206 11.57 -29.22 12.22
N PRO A 207 11.88 -30.39 11.62
CA PRO A 207 10.87 -31.40 11.30
C PRO A 207 10.16 -31.93 12.55
N ARG A 208 10.80 -31.85 13.73
CA ARG A 208 10.20 -32.24 15.02
C ARG A 208 9.05 -31.35 15.46
N LEU A 209 8.93 -30.13 14.94
CA LEU A 209 7.83 -29.21 15.29
C LEU A 209 6.67 -29.28 14.30
N LEU A 210 6.80 -30.07 13.23
CA LEU A 210 5.76 -30.22 12.23
C LEU A 210 4.73 -31.27 12.66
N GLU A 211 3.57 -31.22 12.02
CA GLU A 211 2.62 -32.33 11.97
C GLU A 211 3.02 -33.30 10.86
N ALA A 212 2.57 -34.56 10.94
CA ALA A 212 2.92 -35.60 9.97
C ALA A 212 2.53 -35.23 8.53
N ASP A 213 1.40 -34.55 8.36
CA ASP A 213 0.90 -34.12 7.04
C ASP A 213 1.81 -33.01 6.47
N THR A 214 2.20 -32.03 7.29
CA THR A 214 3.14 -30.98 6.86
C THR A 214 4.54 -31.54 6.57
N LEU A 215 5.01 -32.53 7.35
CA LEU A 215 6.24 -33.22 7.04
C LEU A 215 6.13 -34.00 5.73
N SER A 216 4.97 -34.62 5.44
CA SER A 216 4.71 -35.29 4.16
C SER A 216 4.88 -34.33 2.98
N ASP A 217 4.36 -33.10 3.09
CA ASP A 217 4.49 -32.06 2.06
C ASP A 217 5.96 -31.67 1.86
N VAL A 218 6.71 -31.49 2.96
CA VAL A 218 8.15 -31.18 2.92
C VAL A 218 8.97 -32.31 2.28
N LEU A 219 8.58 -33.56 2.50
CA LEU A 219 9.18 -34.76 1.90
C LEU A 219 8.66 -35.05 0.47
N GLU A 220 7.81 -34.19 -0.08
CA GLU A 220 7.17 -34.32 -1.39
C GLU A 220 6.37 -35.62 -1.57
N ILE A 221 5.75 -36.10 -0.50
CA ILE A 221 4.78 -37.21 -0.55
C ILE A 221 3.44 -36.62 -1.00
N ARG A 222 2.98 -37.04 -2.19
CA ARG A 222 1.75 -36.51 -2.80
C ARG A 222 0.54 -36.68 -1.88
N GLU A 223 -0.37 -35.70 -1.91
CA GLU A 223 -1.60 -35.71 -1.11
C GLU A 223 -2.46 -36.97 -1.34
N GLY A 224 -2.56 -37.44 -2.58
CA GLY A 224 -3.30 -38.67 -2.93
C GLY A 224 -2.56 -39.98 -2.66
N ALA A 225 -1.40 -39.96 -1.99
CA ALA A 225 -0.64 -41.16 -1.63
C ALA A 225 -1.05 -41.68 -0.26
N ASP A 226 -2.32 -42.10 -0.12
CA ASP A 226 -2.98 -42.40 1.17
C ASP A 226 -2.19 -43.38 2.05
N ILE A 227 -1.62 -44.43 1.44
CA ILE A 227 -0.89 -45.46 2.18
C ILE A 227 0.46 -44.91 2.67
N GLN A 228 1.18 -44.15 1.84
CA GLN A 228 2.45 -43.52 2.20
C GLN A 228 2.26 -42.48 3.31
N GLN A 229 1.23 -41.63 3.20
CA GLN A 229 0.89 -40.68 4.26
C GLN A 229 0.51 -41.38 5.57
N ARG A 230 -0.28 -42.45 5.49
CA ARG A 230 -0.60 -43.29 6.65
C ARG A 230 0.65 -43.88 7.28
N VAL A 231 1.57 -44.41 6.49
CA VAL A 231 2.84 -44.96 6.99
C VAL A 231 3.67 -43.88 7.69
N LEU A 232 3.87 -42.71 7.07
CA LEU A 232 4.63 -41.62 7.71
C LEU A 232 3.97 -41.17 9.02
N ARG A 233 2.65 -40.99 9.02
CA ARG A 233 1.89 -40.60 10.23
C ARG A 233 1.99 -41.62 11.36
N LEU A 234 2.03 -42.91 11.03
CA LEU A 234 2.24 -43.96 12.03
C LEU A 234 3.69 -44.00 12.54
N ALA A 235 4.67 -43.71 11.69
CA ALA A 235 6.08 -43.68 12.03
C ALA A 235 6.47 -42.43 12.85
N PHE A 236 5.78 -41.31 12.63
CA PHE A 236 6.08 -40.01 13.23
C PHE A 236 5.52 -39.87 14.65
N THR A 237 5.97 -40.76 15.55
CA THR A 237 5.51 -40.82 16.95
C THR A 237 6.24 -39.79 17.85
N PRO A 238 5.72 -39.49 19.06
CA PRO A 238 6.42 -38.64 20.03
C PRO A 238 7.85 -39.13 20.35
N GLU A 239 8.07 -40.44 20.46
CA GLU A 239 9.38 -41.03 20.72
C GLU A 239 10.37 -40.75 19.58
N VAL A 240 9.89 -40.79 18.33
CA VAL A 240 10.71 -40.42 17.17
C VAL A 240 11.04 -38.93 17.17
N LYS A 241 10.06 -38.07 17.49
CA LYS A 241 10.26 -36.61 17.56
C LYS A 241 11.28 -36.23 18.64
N GLU A 242 11.29 -36.93 19.77
CA GLU A 242 12.21 -36.71 20.89
C GLU A 242 13.57 -37.40 20.72
N SER A 243 13.71 -38.31 19.74
CA SER A 243 14.98 -38.99 19.47
C SER A 243 16.12 -38.02 19.17
N ALA A 244 17.32 -38.30 19.70
CA ALA A 244 18.53 -37.55 19.40
C ALA A 244 18.84 -37.56 17.89
N ASN A 245 18.73 -38.72 17.26
CA ASN A 245 18.88 -38.92 15.82
C ASN A 245 17.49 -39.07 15.19
N PHE A 246 16.82 -37.94 14.97
CA PHE A 246 15.44 -37.91 14.45
C PHE A 246 15.26 -38.71 13.15
N TRP A 247 16.12 -38.49 12.16
CA TRP A 247 16.00 -39.14 10.85
C TRP A 247 16.24 -40.65 10.91
N GLU A 248 17.24 -41.11 11.67
CA GLU A 248 17.49 -42.55 11.86
C GLU A 248 16.32 -43.24 12.59
N ALA A 249 15.75 -42.57 13.60
CA ALA A 249 14.61 -43.09 14.33
C ALA A 249 13.34 -43.14 13.45
N LEU A 250 13.12 -42.12 12.63
CA LEU A 250 12.00 -42.09 11.69
C LEU A 250 12.14 -43.19 10.63
N ASP A 251 13.31 -43.33 10.00
CA ASP A 251 13.58 -44.39 9.03
C ASP A 251 13.36 -45.78 9.65
N SER A 252 13.89 -46.01 10.85
CA SER A 252 13.72 -47.28 11.59
C SER A 252 12.24 -47.59 11.87
N GLN A 253 11.43 -46.60 12.22
CA GLN A 253 10.00 -46.80 12.46
C GLN A 253 9.23 -47.07 11.17
N VAL A 254 9.57 -46.39 10.06
CA VAL A 254 8.99 -46.68 8.75
C VAL A 254 9.29 -48.12 8.33
N GLN A 255 10.54 -48.58 8.51
CA GLN A 255 10.94 -49.97 8.26
C GLN A 255 10.13 -50.95 9.10
N TYR A 256 9.98 -50.66 10.39
CA TYR A 256 9.21 -51.50 11.31
C TYR A 256 7.75 -51.65 10.88
N ILE A 257 7.12 -50.57 10.43
CA ILE A 257 5.74 -50.59 9.90
C ILE A 257 5.66 -51.39 8.61
N GLY A 258 6.59 -51.19 7.67
CA GLY A 258 6.64 -51.91 6.39
C GLY A 258 6.91 -53.41 6.54
N ALA A 259 7.62 -53.82 7.61
CA ALA A 259 7.91 -55.22 7.92
C ALA A 259 6.75 -55.96 8.62
N ASN A 260 5.66 -55.26 8.96
CA ASN A 260 4.53 -55.86 9.66
C ASN A 260 3.81 -56.92 8.79
N PRO A 261 3.79 -58.21 9.19
CA PRO A 261 3.20 -59.28 8.38
C PRO A 261 1.68 -59.15 8.21
N ASP A 262 1.00 -58.44 9.12
CA ASP A 262 -0.45 -58.21 9.09
C ASP A 262 -0.85 -57.04 8.17
N ARG A 263 0.11 -56.21 7.73
CA ARG A 263 -0.12 -55.03 6.88
C ARG A 263 0.70 -55.06 5.60
N LYS A 264 0.52 -56.12 4.80
CA LYS A 264 1.29 -56.35 3.55
C LYS A 264 1.19 -55.20 2.53
N GLU A 265 0.08 -54.46 2.54
CA GLU A 265 -0.16 -53.28 1.70
C GLU A 265 0.75 -52.09 2.03
N ASP A 266 1.21 -51.98 3.28
CA ASP A 266 2.06 -50.88 3.74
C ASP A 266 3.52 -51.09 3.28
N ARG A 267 3.94 -52.32 2.99
CA ARG A 267 5.35 -52.67 2.69
C ARG A 267 5.96 -51.85 1.54
N HIS A 268 5.36 -51.91 0.35
CA HIS A 268 5.86 -51.14 -0.81
C HIS A 268 5.76 -49.62 -0.56
N SER A 269 4.73 -49.19 0.17
CA SER A 269 4.53 -47.78 0.47
C SER A 269 5.54 -47.27 1.50
N ALA A 270 5.93 -48.08 2.47
CA ALA A 270 6.98 -47.80 3.42
C ALA A 270 8.33 -47.64 2.73
N ASP A 271 8.70 -48.57 1.82
CA ASP A 271 9.92 -48.44 1.01
C ASP A 271 9.98 -47.08 0.27
N ARG A 272 8.85 -46.65 -0.31
CA ARG A 272 8.75 -45.34 -0.98
C ARG A 272 8.83 -44.13 -0.04
N VAL A 273 8.42 -44.28 1.22
CA VAL A 273 8.56 -43.22 2.25
C VAL A 273 10.02 -43.14 2.69
N GLN A 274 10.70 -44.28 2.84
CA GLN A 274 12.13 -44.31 3.16
C GLN A 274 12.99 -43.65 2.09
N ASP A 275 12.67 -43.85 0.80
CA ASP A 275 13.37 -43.19 -0.32
C ASP A 275 13.32 -41.64 -0.24
N LYS A 276 12.41 -41.09 0.57
CA LYS A 276 12.23 -39.64 0.76
C LYS A 276 12.86 -39.10 2.04
N ILE A 277 13.21 -39.96 2.99
CA ILE A 277 13.84 -39.62 4.29
C ILE A 277 15.35 -39.54 4.12
#